data_AF-A0A2E1WC14-F1
#
_entry.id   AF-A0A2E1WC14-F1
#
_cell.length_a   1.000
_cell.length_b   1.000
_cell.length_c   1.000
_cell.angle_alpha   90.00
_cell.angle_beta   90.00
_cell.angle_gamma   90.00
#
_symmetry.space_group_name_H-M   'P 1'
#
loop_
_entity.id
_entity.type
_entity.pdbx_description
1 polymer ?
#
loop_
_entity_poly.entity_id
_entity_poly.type
_entity_poly.pdbx_seq_one_letter_code
_entity_poly.pdbx_strand_id
1 'polypeptide(L)' 'MKILLSPAKSLDFKSKLPTEKLTNFCFEEEAKYLNSILKNKSPKELSNLMSVSSKIADLNYERNNTW' A
#
# COMPACT_ATOMS: atom_id res chain seq x y z
N MET A 1 18.20 -21.30 -1.91
CA MET A 1 18.12 -20.24 -2.95
C MET A 1 17.25 -19.10 -2.44
N LYS A 2 17.61 -17.83 -2.70
CA LYS A 2 16.78 -16.65 -2.41
C LYS A 2 16.50 -15.93 -3.72
N ILE A 3 15.24 -15.59 -3.99
CA ILE A 3 14.79 -14.88 -5.19
C ILE A 3 14.22 -13.53 -4.75
N LEU A 4 14.57 -12.46 -5.47
CA LEU A 4 14.06 -11.11 -5.25
C LEU A 4 13.21 -10.69 -6.44
N LEU A 5 12.00 -10.17 -6.17
CA LEU A 5 11.06 -9.68 -7.17
C LEU A 5 10.60 -8.27 -6.78
N SER A 6 10.25 -7.46 -7.78
CA SER A 6 9.61 -6.18 -7.56
C SER A 6 8.13 -6.35 -7.21
N PRO A 7 7.54 -5.44 -6.41
CA PRO A 7 6.11 -5.45 -6.13
C PRO A 7 5.28 -4.97 -7.33
N ALA A 8 3.97 -5.23 -7.29
CA ALA A 8 3.01 -4.71 -8.25
C ALA A 8 2.30 -3.44 -7.72
N LYS A 9 1.84 -2.57 -8.64
CA LYS A 9 1.02 -1.40 -8.30
C LYS A 9 -0.47 -1.76 -8.13
N SER A 10 -0.93 -2.76 -8.87
CA SER A 10 -2.30 -3.25 -8.81
C SER A 10 -2.46 -4.31 -7.72
N LEU A 11 -3.58 -4.27 -7.00
CA LEU A 11 -3.92 -5.23 -5.96
C LEU A 11 -5.21 -5.95 -6.34
N ASP A 12 -5.24 -7.27 -6.13
CA ASP A 12 -6.41 -8.11 -6.32
C ASP A 12 -6.80 -8.77 -5.00
N PHE A 13 -7.96 -8.40 -4.49
CA PHE A 13 -8.56 -8.94 -3.26
C PHE A 13 -9.78 -9.82 -3.54
N LYS A 14 -10.09 -10.13 -4.81
CA LYS A 14 -11.30 -10.86 -5.21
C LYS A 14 -10.98 -12.28 -5.66
N SER A 15 -9.83 -12.49 -6.26
CA SER A 15 -9.42 -13.82 -6.72
C SER A 15 -9.27 -14.81 -5.57
N LYS A 16 -9.64 -16.06 -5.81
CA LYS A 16 -9.45 -17.14 -4.85
C LYS A 16 -7.96 -17.40 -4.66
N LEU A 17 -7.50 -17.37 -3.41
CA LEU A 17 -6.11 -17.71 -3.11
C LEU A 17 -5.87 -19.22 -3.30
N PRO A 18 -4.69 -19.62 -3.79
CA PRO A 18 -4.33 -21.03 -3.90
C PRO A 18 -3.98 -21.67 -2.55
N THR A 19 -3.91 -20.89 -1.47
CA THR A 19 -3.54 -21.33 -0.12
C THR A 19 -4.15 -20.40 0.94
N GLU A 20 -4.40 -20.92 2.13
CA GLU A 20 -4.86 -20.18 3.32
C GLU A 20 -3.73 -19.96 4.35
N LYS A 21 -2.53 -20.50 4.12
CA LYS A 21 -1.38 -20.29 4.99
C LYS A 21 -0.89 -18.85 4.89
N LEU A 22 -0.77 -18.16 6.03
CA LEU A 22 -0.36 -16.77 6.14
C LEU A 22 0.83 -16.63 7.10
N THR A 23 1.58 -15.54 6.96
CA THR A 23 2.67 -15.13 7.86
C THR A 23 2.59 -13.63 8.14
N ASN A 24 3.27 -13.18 9.20
CA ASN A 24 3.31 -11.77 9.56
C ASN A 24 4.40 -11.00 8.79
N PHE A 25 4.30 -9.67 8.83
CA PHE A 25 5.28 -8.77 8.22
C PHE A 25 6.61 -8.78 9.00
N CYS A 26 7.73 -8.66 8.29
CA CYS A 26 9.05 -8.57 8.92
C CYS A 26 9.38 -7.17 9.46
N PHE A 27 8.71 -6.13 8.97
CA PHE A 27 9.03 -4.71 9.21
C PHE A 27 7.76 -3.92 9.59
N GLU A 28 7.10 -4.37 10.65
CA GLU A 28 5.81 -3.82 11.06
C GLU A 28 5.94 -2.36 11.54
N GLU A 29 6.97 -2.05 12.33
CA GLU A 29 7.17 -0.73 12.91
C GLU A 29 7.54 0.32 11.84
N GLU A 30 8.35 -0.07 10.85
CA GLU A 30 8.69 0.76 9.71
C GLU A 30 7.45 1.04 8.83
N ALA A 31 6.62 0.03 8.59
CA ALA A 31 5.36 0.20 7.86
C ALA A 31 4.40 1.16 8.59
N LYS A 32 4.28 1.03 9.92
CA LYS A 32 3.48 1.94 10.76
C LYS A 32 4.01 3.37 10.70
N TYR A 33 5.33 3.55 10.82
CA TYR A 33 5.97 4.86 10.74
C TYR A 33 5.69 5.53 9.39
N LEU A 34 5.90 4.82 8.28
CA LEU A 34 5.63 5.35 6.94
C LEU A 34 4.16 5.73 6.77
N ASN A 35 3.24 4.86 7.19
CA ASN A 35 1.81 5.14 7.06
C ASN A 35 1.37 6.33 7.94
N SER A 36 1.98 6.54 9.10
CA SER A 36 1.72 7.72 9.94
C SER A 36 2.01 9.04 9.22
N ILE A 37 3.04 9.07 8.35
CA ILE A 37 3.38 10.22 7.53
C ILE A 37 2.40 10.37 6.37
N LEU A 38 2.04 9.26 5.72
CA LEU A 38 1.14 9.25 4.57
C LEU A 38 -0.31 9.62 4.92
N LYS A 39 -0.80 9.22 6.10
CA LYS A 39 -2.14 9.58 6.62
C LYS A 39 -2.35 11.10 6.71
N ASN A 40 -1.29 11.86 6.99
CA ASN A 40 -1.35 13.31 7.12
C ASN A 40 -1.31 14.06 5.78
N LYS A 41 -1.16 13.36 4.65
CA LYS A 41 -1.12 13.99 3.31
C LYS A 41 -2.51 14.04 2.70
N SER A 42 -2.88 15.19 2.16
CA SER A 42 -4.08 15.33 1.35
C SER A 42 -3.99 14.54 0.04
N PRO A 43 -5.12 14.19 -0.59
CA PRO A 43 -5.11 13.53 -1.91
C PRO A 43 -4.33 14.32 -2.98
N LYS A 44 -4.36 15.66 -2.95
CA LYS A 44 -3.60 16.49 -3.88
C LYS A 44 -2.08 16.33 -3.68
N GLU A 45 -1.63 16.28 -2.43
CA GLU A 45 -0.21 16.03 -2.13
C GLU A 45 0.22 14.62 -2.51
N LEU A 46 -0.64 13.61 -2.29
CA LEU A 46 -0.38 12.23 -2.70
C LEU A 46 -0.30 12.09 -4.22
N SER A 47 -1.19 12.76 -4.96
CA SER A 47 -1.17 12.81 -6.42
C SER A 47 0.18 13.31 -6.95
N ASN A 48 0.65 14.43 -6.41
CA ASN A 48 1.94 15.01 -6.81
C ASN A 48 3.12 14.12 -6.40
N LEU A 49 3.12 13.62 -5.16
CA LEU A 49 4.21 12.79 -4.62
C LEU A 49 4.35 11.48 -5.39
N MET A 50 3.24 10.82 -5.73
CA MET A 50 3.23 9.52 -6.38
C MET A 50 3.14 9.61 -7.91
N SER A 51 2.95 10.82 -8.45
CA SER A 51 2.70 11.05 -9.88
C SER A 51 1.53 10.19 -10.42
N VAL A 52 0.40 10.22 -9.71
CA VAL A 52 -0.81 9.46 -10.05
C VAL A 52 -2.00 10.38 -10.32
N SER A 53 -3.06 9.85 -10.92
CA SER A 53 -4.29 10.63 -11.12
C SER A 53 -4.97 10.94 -9.78
N SER A 54 -5.83 11.97 -9.77
CA SER A 54 -6.65 12.33 -8.59
C SER A 54 -7.42 11.13 -8.05
N LYS A 55 -8.08 10.37 -8.93
CA LYS A 55 -8.83 9.16 -8.56
C LYS A 55 -7.97 8.11 -7.81
N ILE A 56 -6.72 7.91 -8.24
CA ILE A 56 -5.81 6.97 -7.56
C ILE A 56 -5.29 7.58 -6.25
N ALA A 57 -5.07 8.88 -6.22
CA ALA A 57 -4.65 9.58 -5.00
C ALA A 57 -5.74 9.54 -3.92
N ASP A 58 -7.02 9.72 -4.28
CA ASP A 58 -8.16 9.59 -3.37
C ASP A 58 -8.24 8.15 -2.82
N LEU A 59 -8.13 7.16 -3.70
CA LEU A 59 -8.09 5.75 -3.28
C LEU A 59 -6.92 5.45 -2.33
N ASN A 60 -5.74 6.00 -2.60
CA ASN A 60 -4.57 5.80 -1.73
C ASN A 60 -4.71 6.55 -0.40
N TYR A 61 -5.35 7.73 -0.41
CA TYR A 61 -5.69 8.45 0.82
C TYR A 61 -6.60 7.60 1.72
N GLU A 62 -7.67 7.03 1.17
CA GLU A 62 -8.56 6.13 1.89
C GLU A 62 -7.79 4.93 2.44
N ARG A 63 -7.00 4.26 1.60
CA ARG A 63 -6.17 3.10 1.99
C ARG A 63 -5.26 3.41 3.17
N ASN A 64 -4.53 4.52 3.11
CA ASN A 64 -3.62 4.94 4.18
C ASN A 64 -4.39 5.16 5.48
N ASN A 65 -5.58 5.77 5.43
CA ASN A 65 -6.41 6.04 6.60
C ASN A 65 -7.08 4.79 7.20
N THR A 66 -7.45 3.81 6.36
CA THR A 66 -8.05 2.53 6.79
C THR A 66 -7.04 1.52 7.30
N TRP A 67 -5.75 1.73 7.02
CA TRP A 67 -4.66 0.87 7.47
C TRP A 67 -4.33 1.11 8.94
#